data_AF-A0AAJ2VS69-F1
#
_entry.id   AF-A0AAJ2VS69-F1
#
_cell.length_a   1.000
_cell.length_b   1.000
_cell.length_c   1.000
_cell.angle_alpha   90.00
_cell.angle_beta   90.00
_cell.angle_gamma   90.00
#
_symmetry.space_group_name_H-M   'P 1'
#
loop_
_entity.id
_entity.type
_entity.pdbx_description
1 polymer ?
#
loop_
_entity_poly.entity_id
_entity_poly.type
_entity_poly.pdbx_seq_one_letter_code
_entity_poly.pdbx_strand_id
1 'polypeptide(L)'
;MLNGSSVSDFVVKRQKELGLANADLANALGYSNHNVITMIRSGKTRLPLDKVRPMARVLDVDLAWLFRAVMSEYVPDTLAAIEQSLGAFTSQNERNLLEVWRHATDSSDPEITDELRKGFMSIMRLKEELAKP
;
A
#
# COMPACT_ATOMS: atom_id res chain seq x y z
N MET A 1 -3.59 5.13 -5.33
CA MET A 1 -3.01 4.25 -6.36
C MET A 1 -1.68 4.84 -6.81
N LEU A 2 -0.75 4.06 -7.35
CA LEU A 2 0.42 4.63 -8.00
C LEU A 2 -0.08 5.49 -9.17
N ASN A 3 0.10 6.81 -9.09
CA ASN A 3 -0.36 7.76 -10.10
C ASN A 3 0.51 7.65 -11.37
N GLY A 4 0.46 6.50 -12.05
CA GLY A 4 1.23 6.22 -13.27
C GLY A 4 2.70 5.80 -13.06
N SER A 5 3.18 5.69 -11.81
CA SER A 5 4.53 5.20 -11.50
C SER A 5 4.56 3.68 -11.30
N SER A 6 5.60 2.99 -11.76
CA SER A 6 5.75 1.54 -11.58
C SER A 6 6.11 1.17 -10.13
N VAL A 7 5.97 -0.11 -9.75
CA VAL A 7 6.49 -0.63 -8.47
C VAL A 7 7.99 -0.38 -8.38
N SER A 8 8.74 -0.51 -9.48
CA SER A 8 10.17 -0.20 -9.51
C SER A 8 10.46 1.26 -9.16
N ASP A 9 9.70 2.21 -9.72
CA ASP A 9 9.88 3.64 -9.43
C ASP A 9 9.60 3.95 -7.96
N PHE A 10 8.54 3.34 -7.42
CA PHE A 10 8.21 3.45 -6.00
C PHE A 10 9.34 2.92 -5.12
N VAL A 11 9.85 1.70 -5.41
CA VAL A 11 10.94 1.09 -4.64
C VAL A 11 12.18 1.97 -4.67
N VAL A 12 12.58 2.50 -5.83
CA VAL A 12 13.73 3.39 -5.97
C VAL A 12 13.55 4.66 -5.14
N LYS A 13 12.39 5.30 -5.23
CA LYS A 13 12.07 6.51 -4.48
C LYS A 13 12.09 6.24 -2.97
N ARG A 14 11.37 5.22 -2.51
CA ARG A 14 11.23 4.91 -1.08
C ARG A 14 12.54 4.45 -0.46
N GLN A 15 13.33 3.64 -1.17
CA GLN A 15 14.67 3.25 -0.76
C GLN A 15 15.56 4.48 -0.52
N LYS A 16 15.52 5.46 -1.44
CA LYS A 16 16.29 6.70 -1.32
C LYS A 16 15.85 7.54 -0.12
N GLU A 17 14.53 7.68 0.10
CA GLU A 17 13.97 8.39 1.26
C GLU A 17 14.43 7.81 2.60
N LEU A 18 14.58 6.48 2.66
CA LEU A 18 15.01 5.76 3.87
C LEU A 18 16.54 5.63 3.99
N GLY A 19 17.31 6.10 3.01
CA GLY A 19 18.77 5.99 3.01
C GLY A 19 19.30 4.55 2.91
N LEU A 20 18.50 3.62 2.37
CA LEU A 20 18.84 2.20 2.32
C LEU A 20 19.75 1.86 1.13
N ALA A 21 20.76 1.03 1.37
CA ALA A 21 21.60 0.47 0.32
C ALA A 21 20.91 -0.73 -0.36
N ASN A 22 21.38 -1.10 -1.56
CA ASN A 22 20.92 -2.32 -2.22
C ASN A 22 21.23 -3.58 -1.40
N ALA A 23 22.26 -3.53 -0.54
CA ALA A 23 22.60 -4.61 0.38
C ALA A 23 21.52 -4.85 1.43
N ASP A 24 20.91 -3.78 1.96
CA ASP A 24 19.85 -3.89 2.96
C ASP A 24 18.62 -4.60 2.37
N LEU A 25 18.24 -4.22 1.15
CA LEU A 25 17.16 -4.87 0.41
C LEU A 25 17.48 -6.33 0.09
N ALA A 26 18.69 -6.62 -0.40
CA ALA A 26 19.11 -7.99 -0.74
C ALA A 26 19.03 -8.90 0.50
N ASN A 27 19.59 -8.44 1.62
CA ASN A 27 19.56 -9.14 2.90
C ASN A 27 18.12 -9.37 3.39
N ALA A 28 17.27 -8.33 3.36
CA ALA A 28 15.88 -8.44 3.78
C ALA A 28 15.08 -9.43 2.94
N LEU A 29 15.35 -9.51 1.64
CA LEU A 29 14.68 -10.44 0.72
C LEU A 29 15.28 -11.85 0.71
N GLY A 30 16.42 -12.05 1.40
CA GLY A 30 17.15 -13.32 1.44
C GLY A 30 17.90 -13.63 0.14
N TYR A 31 18.32 -12.60 -0.61
CA TYR A 31 19.15 -12.76 -1.79
C TYR A 31 20.62 -12.66 -1.42
N SER A 32 21.39 -13.69 -1.75
CA SER A 32 22.86 -13.65 -1.70
C SER A 32 23.47 -12.79 -2.82
N ASN A 33 22.73 -12.56 -3.90
CA ASN A 33 23.17 -11.79 -5.06
C ASN A 33 22.46 -10.43 -5.14
N HIS A 34 23.23 -9.35 -4.95
CA HIS A 34 22.74 -7.97 -5.01
C HIS A 34 22.24 -7.53 -6.40
N ASN A 35 22.63 -8.21 -7.48
CA ASN A 35 22.20 -7.86 -8.84
C ASN A 35 20.69 -7.98 -9.02
N VAL A 36 20.03 -8.87 -8.27
CA VAL A 36 18.57 -9.02 -8.30
C VAL A 36 17.89 -7.71 -7.87
N ILE A 37 18.41 -7.03 -6.85
CA ILE A 37 17.89 -5.75 -6.40
C ILE A 37 18.06 -4.67 -7.48
N THR A 38 19.21 -4.64 -8.15
CA THR A 38 19.44 -3.71 -9.28
C THR A 38 18.45 -3.96 -10.43
N MET A 39 18.15 -5.23 -10.74
CA MET A 39 17.16 -5.57 -11.77
C MET A 39 15.74 -5.18 -11.37
N ILE A 40 15.37 -5.34 -10.10
CA ILE A 40 14.07 -4.89 -9.57
C ILE A 40 13.96 -3.37 -9.65
N ARG A 41 14.97 -2.64 -9.18
CA ARG A 41 14.98 -1.17 -9.20
C ARG A 41 14.92 -0.58 -10.61
N SER A 42 15.47 -1.26 -11.60
CA SER A 42 15.44 -0.82 -13.00
C SER A 42 14.21 -1.27 -13.76
N GLY A 43 13.28 -1.99 -13.13
CA GLY A 43 12.08 -2.53 -13.77
C GLY A 43 12.34 -3.71 -14.71
N LYS A 44 13.60 -4.16 -14.86
CA LYS A 44 13.96 -5.33 -15.68
C LYS A 44 13.41 -6.63 -15.10
N THR A 45 13.16 -6.66 -13.81
CA THR A 45 12.53 -7.78 -13.11
C THR A 45 11.46 -7.23 -12.19
N ARG A 46 10.22 -7.71 -12.34
CA ARG A 46 9.14 -7.35 -11.40
C ARG A 46 9.45 -7.92 -10.01
N LEU A 47 8.98 -7.25 -8.96
CA LEU A 47 9.13 -7.73 -7.58
C LEU A 47 8.33 -9.03 -7.40
N PRO A 48 8.96 -10.17 -7.04
CA PRO A 48 8.23 -11.41 -6.86
C PRO A 48 7.17 -11.33 -5.75
N LEU A 49 6.00 -11.95 -5.98
CA LEU A 49 4.86 -11.90 -5.04
C LEU A 49 5.20 -12.46 -3.65
N ASP A 50 6.03 -13.50 -3.58
CA ASP A 50 6.52 -14.11 -2.34
C ASP A 50 7.50 -13.21 -1.56
N LYS A 51 8.08 -12.21 -2.23
CA LYS A 51 9.02 -11.23 -1.65
C LYS A 51 8.38 -9.91 -1.27
N VAL A 52 7.09 -9.74 -1.50
CA VAL A 52 6.39 -8.50 -1.14
C VAL A 52 6.40 -8.26 0.36
N ARG A 53 6.17 -9.30 1.17
CA ARG A 53 6.17 -9.16 2.64
C ARG A 53 7.51 -8.65 3.20
N PRO A 54 8.67 -9.27 2.91
CA PRO A 54 9.94 -8.74 3.37
C PRO A 54 10.26 -7.37 2.76
N MET A 55 9.88 -7.13 1.50
CA MET A 55 10.07 -5.82 0.86
C MET A 55 9.27 -4.71 1.56
N ALA A 56 8.00 -4.96 1.89
CA ALA A 56 7.15 -4.02 2.59
C ALA A 56 7.72 -3.64 3.96
N ARG A 57 8.27 -4.64 4.67
CA ARG A 57 8.91 -4.43 5.97
C ARG A 57 10.16 -3.56 5.87
N VAL A 58 11.07 -3.85 4.95
CA VAL A 58 12.33 -3.09 4.83
C VAL A 58 12.09 -1.68 4.29
N LEU A 59 11.09 -1.50 3.43
CA LEU A 59 10.71 -0.18 2.89
C LEU A 59 9.74 0.60 3.80
N ASP A 60 9.41 0.07 4.98
CA ASP A 60 8.46 0.65 5.92
C ASP A 60 7.19 1.17 5.20
N VAL A 61 6.51 0.25 4.52
CA VAL A 61 5.29 0.52 3.74
C VAL A 61 4.23 -0.52 4.05
N ASP A 62 2.97 -0.12 3.93
CA ASP A 62 1.84 -1.01 4.10
C ASP A 62 1.89 -2.20 3.11
N LEU A 63 1.76 -3.40 3.67
CA LEU A 63 1.84 -4.65 2.92
C LEU A 63 0.69 -4.82 1.93
N ALA A 64 -0.55 -4.50 2.34
CA ALA A 64 -1.72 -4.69 1.48
C ALA A 64 -1.64 -3.77 0.26
N TRP A 65 -1.20 -2.53 0.48
CA TRP A 65 -0.94 -1.57 -0.58
C TRP A 65 0.14 -2.05 -1.56
N LEU A 66 1.30 -2.48 -1.05
CA LEU A 66 2.41 -2.93 -1.92
C LEU A 66 2.03 -4.21 -2.68
N PHE A 67 1.35 -5.14 -2.02
CA PHE A 67 0.91 -6.40 -2.64
C PHE A 67 -0.09 -6.15 -3.77
N ARG A 68 -1.07 -5.28 -3.53
CA ARG A 68 -2.01 -4.84 -4.57
C ARG A 68 -1.29 -4.23 -5.77
N ALA A 69 -0.30 -3.35 -5.54
CA ALA A 69 0.48 -2.74 -6.60
C ALA A 69 1.26 -3.78 -7.42
N VAL A 70 1.92 -4.74 -6.77
CA VAL A 70 2.64 -5.82 -7.45
C VAL A 70 1.68 -6.73 -8.23
N MET A 71 0.54 -7.11 -7.64
CA MET A 71 -0.47 -7.92 -8.35
C MET A 71 -1.00 -7.23 -9.59
N SER A 72 -1.17 -5.90 -9.56
CA SER A 72 -1.63 -5.14 -10.72
C SER A 72 -0.65 -5.20 -11.90
N GLU A 73 0.65 -5.37 -11.64
CA GLU A 73 1.66 -5.57 -12.68
C GLU A 73 1.75 -7.02 -13.18
N TYR A 74 1.38 -8.01 -12.36
CA TYR A 74 1.47 -9.43 -12.69
C TYR A 74 0.21 -9.98 -13.35
N VAL A 75 -0.94 -9.72 -12.74
CA VAL A 75 -2.21 -10.41 -13.00
C VAL A 75 -3.40 -9.46 -12.77
N PRO A 76 -3.55 -8.38 -13.56
CA PRO A 76 -4.56 -7.35 -13.34
C PRO A 76 -6.00 -7.90 -13.33
N ASP A 77 -6.33 -8.86 -14.20
CA ASP A 77 -7.67 -9.45 -14.26
C ASP A 77 -7.96 -10.34 -13.04
N THR A 78 -6.97 -11.11 -12.57
CA THR A 78 -7.09 -11.91 -11.35
C THR A 78 -7.24 -11.01 -10.12
N LEU A 79 -6.49 -9.91 -10.07
CA LEU A 79 -6.64 -8.91 -9.02
C LEU A 79 -8.06 -8.33 -9.01
N ALA A 80 -8.61 -7.95 -10.17
CA ALA A 80 -9.97 -7.43 -10.27
C ALA A 80 -11.01 -8.45 -9.78
N ALA A 81 -10.87 -9.72 -10.17
CA ALA A 81 -11.77 -10.79 -9.71
C ALA A 81 -11.71 -11.01 -8.18
N ILE A 82 -10.51 -10.95 -7.60
CA ILE A 82 -10.31 -11.01 -6.15
C ILE A 82 -10.99 -9.83 -5.46
N GLU A 83 -10.78 -8.61 -5.94
CA GLU A 83 -11.37 -7.40 -5.34
C GLU A 83 -12.90 -7.37 -5.43
N GLN A 84 -13.46 -7.92 -6.51
CA GLN A 84 -14.92 -8.06 -6.66
C GLN A 84 -15.50 -9.13 -5.71
N SER A 85 -14.76 -10.22 -5.46
CA SER A 85 -15.26 -11.36 -4.68
C SER A 85 -15.03 -11.20 -3.17
N LEU A 86 -13.89 -10.63 -2.78
CA LEU A 86 -13.44 -10.55 -1.39
C LEU A 86 -13.41 -9.11 -0.86
N GLY A 87 -13.67 -8.12 -1.71
CA GLY A 87 -13.52 -6.70 -1.39
C GLY A 87 -12.11 -6.18 -1.68
N ALA A 88 -11.97 -4.85 -1.60
CA ALA A 88 -10.70 -4.18 -1.87
C ALA A 88 -9.65 -4.49 -0.78
N PHE A 89 -8.37 -4.51 -1.17
CA PHE A 89 -7.27 -4.54 -0.21
C PHE A 89 -7.31 -3.30 0.69
N THR A 90 -7.56 -3.51 1.98
CA THR A 90 -7.53 -2.44 3.00
C THR A 90 -6.14 -2.34 3.62
N SER A 91 -5.57 -1.14 3.58
CA SER A 91 -4.36 -0.78 4.32
C SER A 91 -4.60 -0.81 5.83
N GLN A 92 -3.52 -0.84 6.62
CA GLN A 92 -3.65 -0.79 8.07
C GLN A 92 -4.40 0.46 8.55
N ASN A 93 -4.17 1.62 7.93
CA ASN A 93 -4.87 2.86 8.29
C ASN A 93 -6.38 2.78 8.01
N GLU A 94 -6.79 2.14 6.90
CA GLU A 94 -8.21 1.92 6.60
C GLU A 94 -8.84 0.92 7.59
N ARG A 95 -8.09 -0.09 8.04
CA ARG A 95 -8.55 -0.99 9.11
C ARG A 95 -8.71 -0.26 10.44
N ASN A 96 -7.79 0.64 10.77
CA ASN A 96 -7.92 1.47 11.97
C ASN A 96 -9.17 2.37 11.91
N LEU A 97 -9.59 2.80 10.72
CA LEU A 97 -10.87 3.51 10.57
C LEU A 97 -12.07 2.63 10.93
N LEU A 98 -12.03 1.32 10.64
CA LEU A 98 -13.06 0.37 11.07
C LEU A 98 -13.11 0.25 12.60
N GLU A 99 -11.98 0.37 13.29
CA GLU A 99 -11.93 0.39 14.75
C GLU A 99 -12.60 1.65 15.30
N VAL A 100 -12.30 2.82 14.71
CA VAL A 100 -12.96 4.08 15.04
C VAL A 100 -14.47 4.00 14.80
N TRP A 101 -14.88 3.43 13.66
CA TRP A 101 -16.28 3.20 13.34
C TRP A 101 -16.97 2.34 14.39
N ARG A 102 -16.43 1.16 14.69
CA ARG A 102 -16.98 0.25 15.70
C ARG A 102 -17.09 0.90 17.07
N HIS A 103 -16.11 1.70 17.46
CA HIS A 103 -16.17 2.44 18.71
C HIS A 103 -17.27 3.53 18.68
N ALA A 104 -17.40 4.27 17.58
CA ALA A 104 -18.40 5.32 17.43
C ALA A 104 -19.85 4.79 17.35
N THR A 105 -20.03 3.54 16.91
CA THR A 105 -21.34 2.90 16.78
C THR A 105 -21.67 1.92 17.90
N ASP A 106 -20.85 1.84 18.95
CA ASP A 106 -20.96 0.81 20.00
C ASP A 106 -21.06 -0.61 19.41
N SER A 107 -20.29 -0.87 18.34
CA SER A 107 -20.28 -2.11 17.56
C SER A 107 -21.60 -2.49 16.90
N SER A 108 -22.56 -1.56 16.82
CA SER A 108 -23.72 -1.71 15.93
C SER A 108 -23.32 -1.54 14.46
N ASP A 109 -24.19 -1.95 13.55
CA ASP A 109 -24.01 -1.85 12.09
C ASP A 109 -25.04 -0.89 11.46
N PRO A 110 -24.94 0.43 11.75
CA PRO A 110 -25.85 1.40 11.17
C PRO A 110 -25.52 1.65 9.70
N GLU A 111 -26.56 1.95 8.90
CA GLU A 111 -26.38 2.27 7.50
C GLU A 111 -25.54 3.55 7.31
N ILE A 112 -24.63 3.53 6.31
CA ILE A 112 -23.87 4.71 5.92
C ILE A 112 -24.74 5.65 5.07
N THR A 113 -25.51 6.49 5.74
CA THR A 113 -26.41 7.48 5.11
C THR A 113 -25.65 8.60 4.40
N ASP A 114 -26.34 9.34 3.54
CA ASP A 114 -25.76 10.49 2.82
C ASP A 114 -25.30 11.62 3.76
N GLU A 115 -26.01 11.85 4.86
CA GLU A 115 -25.62 12.83 5.88
C GLU A 115 -24.27 12.45 6.51
N LEU A 116 -24.13 11.18 6.88
CA LEU A 116 -22.89 10.66 7.47
C LEU A 116 -21.72 10.75 6.50
N ARG A 117 -21.95 10.41 5.21
CA ARG A 117 -20.93 10.57 4.15
C ARG A 117 -20.50 12.02 4.02
N LYS A 118 -21.44 12.98 3.97
CA LYS A 118 -21.14 14.41 3.88
C LYS A 118 -20.34 14.90 5.09
N GLY A 119 -20.72 14.46 6.30
CA GLY A 119 -20.00 14.77 7.53
C GLY A 119 -18.54 14.31 7.49
N PHE A 120 -18.32 13.04 7.13
CA PHE A 120 -16.98 12.46 7.03
C PHE A 120 -16.10 13.21 6.00
N MET A 121 -16.64 13.49 4.81
CA MET A 121 -15.91 14.22 3.76
C MET A 121 -15.56 15.65 4.19
N SER A 122 -16.40 16.29 5.00
CA SER A 122 -16.16 17.64 5.52
C SER A 122 -14.99 17.64 6.51
N ILE A 123 -14.91 16.65 7.41
CA ILE A 123 -13.79 16.48 8.35
C ILE A 123 -12.47 16.29 7.59
N MET A 124 -12.48 15.46 6.55
CA MET A 124 -11.27 15.20 5.74
C MET A 124 -10.77 16.47 5.02
N ARG A 125 -11.68 17.28 4.48
CA ARG A 125 -11.33 18.57 3.85
C ARG A 125 -10.77 19.59 4.82
N LEU A 126 -11.35 19.72 6.01
CA LEU A 126 -10.86 20.64 7.04
C LEU A 126 -9.42 20.34 7.45
N LYS A 127 -9.06 19.06 7.52
CA LYS A 127 -7.68 18.64 7.79
C LYS A 127 -6.70 19.11 6.71
N GLU A 128 -7.09 19.10 5.45
CA GLU A 128 -6.25 19.57 4.34
C GLU A 128 -6.05 21.09 4.37
N GLU A 129 -7.07 21.85 4.79
CA GLU A 129 -6.98 23.31 4.94
C GLU A 129 -6.09 23.71 6.13
N LEU A 130 -6.18 22.99 7.24
CA LEU A 130 -5.35 23.22 8.44
C LEU A 130 -3.90 22.73 8.28
N ALA A 131 -3.62 21.88 7.27
CA ALA A 131 -2.29 21.38 6.97
C ALA A 131 -1.53 22.23 5.92
N LYS A 132 -2.15 23.28 5.39
CA LYS A 132 -1.45 24.27 4.56
C LYS A 132 -0.64 25.21 5.47
N PRO A 133 0.66 25.43 5.19
CA PRO A 133 1.51 26.32 5.98
C PRO A 133 1.06 27.79 5.90
#